data_AF-A0A1G5GAQ3-F1
#
_entry.id   AF-A0A1G5GAQ3-F1
#
_cell.length_a   1.000
_cell.length_b   1.000
_cell.length_c   1.000
_cell.angle_alpha   90.00
_cell.angle_beta   90.00
_cell.angle_gamma   90.00
#
_symmetry.space_group_name_H-M   'P 1'
#
loop_
_entity.id
_entity.type
_entity.pdbx_description
1 polymer ?
#
loop_
_entity_poly.entity_id
_entity_poly.type
_entity_poly.pdbx_seq_one_letter_code
_entity_poly.pdbx_strand_id
1 'polypeptide(L)' 'MIAHAHPRAREPRPDIHRLILRHGRASVTWALIRALLLPRRRRPRPPDPYHLSPHMRRDIGLPPAPPHVPRYYELR' A
#
# COMPACT_ATOMS: atom_id res chain seq x y z
N MET A 1 8.63 -1.36 18.73
CA MET A 1 7.60 -2.35 18.35
C MET A 1 7.55 -2.38 16.83
N ILE A 2 8.01 -3.47 16.20
CA ILE A 2 8.03 -3.59 14.73
C ILE A 2 6.61 -3.97 14.29
N ALA A 3 6.02 -3.22 13.37
CA ALA A 3 4.74 -3.59 12.78
C ALA A 3 4.92 -4.93 12.06
N HIS A 4 4.28 -5.99 12.57
CA HIS A 4 4.17 -7.26 11.87
C HIS A 4 3.29 -7.06 10.64
N ALA A 5 3.90 -6.62 9.53
CA ALA A 5 3.30 -6.78 8.21
C ALA A 5 3.21 -8.28 7.98
N HIS A 6 2.05 -8.88 8.28
CA HIS A 6 1.79 -10.30 8.07
C HIS A 6 2.13 -10.63 6.61
N PRO A 7 3.22 -11.36 6.31
CA PRO A 7 3.46 -11.85 4.98
C PRO A 7 2.67 -13.15 4.84
N ARG A 8 1.33 -13.09 5.01
CA ARG A 8 0.45 -14.14 4.46
C ARG A 8 0.27 -13.88 2.96
N ALA A 9 1.39 -13.77 2.27
CA ALA A 9 1.47 -13.77 0.83
C ALA A 9 1.94 -15.16 0.41
N ARG A 10 1.04 -16.15 0.47
CA ARG A 10 0.89 -17.25 -0.51
C ARG A 10 0.15 -18.43 0.11
N GLU A 11 -1.14 -18.47 -0.13
CA GLU A 11 -1.74 -19.72 -0.62
C GLU A 11 -2.80 -19.37 -1.67
N PRO A 12 -2.40 -18.89 -2.87
CA PRO A 12 -3.36 -18.49 -3.89
C PRO A 12 -3.69 -19.72 -4.72
N ARG A 13 -4.51 -20.64 -4.19
CA ARG A 13 -4.94 -21.83 -4.96
C ARG A 13 -6.46 -22.03 -5.02
N PRO A 14 -7.27 -21.80 -3.96
CA PRO A 14 -8.72 -22.00 -4.11
C PRO A 14 -9.41 -20.88 -4.90
N ASP A 15 -8.87 -19.66 -4.93
CA ASP A 15 -9.58 -18.51 -5.50
C ASP A 15 -9.54 -18.45 -7.03
N ILE A 16 -8.46 -18.90 -7.66
CA ILE A 16 -8.37 -18.91 -9.13
C ILE A 16 -9.34 -19.93 -9.73
N HIS A 17 -9.47 -21.11 -9.11
CA HIS A 17 -10.43 -22.11 -9.57
C HIS A 17 -11.87 -21.58 -9.50
N ARG A 18 -12.22 -20.90 -8.41
CA ARG A 18 -13.52 -20.22 -8.27
C ARG A 18 -13.74 -19.13 -9.32
N LEU A 19 -12.70 -18.34 -9.65
CA LEU A 19 -12.78 -17.35 -10.72
C LEU A 19 -13.05 -17.99 -12.09
N ILE A 20 -12.38 -19.10 -12.39
CA ILE A 20 -12.57 -19.83 -13.65
C ILE A 20 -13.98 -20.40 -13.73
N LEU A 21 -14.49 -20.99 -12.65
CA LEU A 21 -15.87 -21.50 -12.59
C LEU A 21 -16.90 -20.38 -12.77
N ARG A 22 -16.68 -19.20 -12.18
CA ARG A 22 -17.63 -18.08 -12.21
C ARG A 22 -17.59 -17.27 -13.51
N HIS A 23 -16.42 -17.12 -14.14
CA HIS A 23 -16.20 -16.18 -15.25
C HIS A 23 -15.71 -16.86 -16.54
N GLY A 24 -15.42 -18.16 -16.48
CA GLY A 24 -14.87 -18.92 -17.61
C GLY A 24 -13.36 -18.71 -17.79
N ARG A 25 -12.70 -19.75 -18.32
CA ARG A 25 -11.24 -19.76 -18.51
C ARG A 25 -10.74 -18.60 -19.38
N ALA A 26 -11.43 -18.30 -20.49
CA ALA A 26 -11.01 -17.27 -21.44
C ALA A 26 -11.00 -15.87 -20.80
N SER A 27 -12.03 -15.53 -20.01
CA SER A 27 -12.12 -14.25 -19.30
C SER A 27 -10.99 -14.08 -18.28
N VAL A 28 -10.70 -15.13 -17.51
CA VAL A 28 -9.60 -15.12 -16.52
C VAL A 28 -8.24 -15.00 -17.21
N THR A 29 -8.01 -15.73 -18.30
CA THR A 29 -6.76 -15.62 -19.08
C THR A 29 -6.58 -14.21 -19.65
N TRP A 30 -7.64 -13.59 -20.18
CA TRP A 30 -7.59 -12.23 -20.69
C TRP A 30 -7.30 -11.20 -19.59
N ALA A 31 -7.93 -11.36 -18.42
CA ALA A 31 -7.68 -10.52 -17.26
C ALA A 31 -6.23 -10.66 -16.76
N LEU A 32 -5.68 -11.88 -16.77
CA LEU A 32 -4.28 -12.14 -16.43
C LEU A 32 -3.33 -11.43 -17.41
N ILE A 33 -3.57 -11.58 -18.72
CA ILE A 33 -2.77 -10.89 -19.75
C ILE A 33 -2.84 -9.38 -19.55
N ARG A 34 -4.04 -8.82 -19.32
CA ARG A 34 -4.17 -7.38 -19.04
C ARG A 34 -3.44 -6.96 -17.77
N ALA A 35 -3.47 -7.75 -16.71
CA ALA A 35 -2.77 -7.43 -15.47
C ALA A 35 -1.24 -7.45 -15.62
N LEU A 36 -0.71 -8.29 -16.51
CA LEU A 36 0.72 -8.35 -16.83
C LEU A 36 1.15 -7.18 -17.73
N LEU A 37 0.31 -6.81 -18.71
CA LEU A 37 0.65 -5.81 -19.71
C LEU A 37 0.32 -4.37 -19.28
N LEU A 38 -0.76 -4.16 -18.50
CA LEU A 38 -1.13 -2.82 -18.07
C LEU A 38 -0.28 -2.41 -16.86
N PRO A 39 0.35 -1.23 -16.89
CA PRO A 39 0.98 -0.70 -15.71
C PRO A 39 -0.07 -0.58 -14.62
N ARG A 40 0.23 -1.10 -13.43
CA ARG A 40 -0.59 -0.90 -12.24
C ARG A 40 -0.88 0.59 -12.13
N ARG A 41 -2.14 0.99 -12.33
CA ARG A 41 -2.59 2.36 -12.04
C ARG A 41 -2.09 2.66 -10.64
N ARG A 42 -1.13 3.59 -10.55
CA ARG A 42 -0.43 3.89 -9.30
C ARG A 42 -1.53 4.25 -8.31
N ARG A 43 -1.73 3.40 -7.30
CA ARG A 43 -2.55 3.79 -6.17
C ARG A 43 -1.97 5.12 -5.68
N PRO A 44 -2.81 6.11 -5.34
CA PRO A 44 -2.31 7.34 -4.74
C PRO A 44 -1.37 6.91 -3.61
N ARG A 45 -0.11 7.39 -3.69
CA ARG A 45 0.86 7.04 -2.65
C ARG A 45 0.22 7.43 -1.31
N PRO A 46 0.29 6.56 -0.29
CA PRO A 46 -0.20 6.96 1.02
C PRO A 46 0.46 8.29 1.40
N PRO A 47 -0.28 9.18 2.09
CA PRO A 47 0.28 10.44 2.55
C PRO A 47 1.59 10.15 3.27
N ASP A 48 2.62 10.91 2.91
CA ASP A 48 3.95 10.74 3.45
C ASP A 48 3.89 10.69 4.99
N PRO A 49 4.50 9.69 5.66
CA PRO A 49 4.48 9.57 7.12
C PRO A 49 4.94 10.84 7.86
N TYR A 50 5.75 11.68 7.20
CA TYR A 50 6.18 12.97 7.74
C TYR A 50 5.11 14.06 7.69
N HIS A 51 4.04 13.86 6.94
CA HIS A 51 2.88 14.76 6.82
C HIS A 51 1.65 14.28 7.62
N LEU A 52 1.83 13.29 8.51
CA LEU A 52 0.74 12.82 9.37
C LEU A 52 0.46 13.81 10.50
N SER A 53 -0.83 14.04 10.76
CA SER A 53 -1.26 14.87 11.91
C SER A 53 -0.80 14.23 13.24
N PRO A 54 -0.61 15.03 14.31
CA PRO A 54 -0.18 14.51 15.61
C PRO A 54 -1.08 13.40 16.16
N HIS A 55 -2.40 13.52 15.95
CA HIS A 55 -3.38 12.52 16.37
C HIS A 55 -3.22 11.20 15.61
N MET A 56 -3.07 11.24 14.28
CA MET A 56 -2.85 10.04 13.48
C MET A 56 -1.57 9.32 13.86
N ARG A 57 -0.48 10.06 14.18
CA ARG A 57 0.78 9.45 14.65
C ARG A 57 0.58 8.71 15.97
N ARG A 58 -0.22 9.26 16.88
CA ARG A 58 -0.56 8.62 18.16
C ARG A 58 -1.35 7.32 17.94
N ASP A 59 -2.33 7.33 17.05
CA ASP A 59 -3.20 6.17 16.81
C ASP A 59 -2.46 4.97 16.20
N ILE A 60 -1.42 5.23 15.40
CA ILE A 60 -0.59 4.19 14.77
C ILE A 60 0.69 3.88 15.54
N GLY A 61 0.90 4.51 16.71
CA GLY A 61 2.07 4.28 17.57
C GLY A 61 3.39 4.84 17.02
N LEU A 62 3.36 5.84 16.14
CA LEU A 62 4.56 6.56 15.71
C LEU A 62 5.00 7.56 16.80
N PRO A 63 6.32 7.80 16.97
CA PRO A 63 6.81 8.84 17.86
C PRO A 63 6.30 10.23 17.42
N PRO A 64 6.22 11.23 18.32
CA PRO A 64 5.85 12.58 17.94
C PRO A 64 6.80 13.15 16.88
N ALA A 65 6.30 14.06 16.05
CA ALA A 65 7.14 14.77 15.10
C ALA A 65 8.15 15.64 15.88
N PRO A 66 9.44 15.69 15.47
CA PRO A 66 10.40 16.59 16.09
C PRO A 66 9.94 18.05 15.89
N PRO A 67 10.22 18.94 16.85
CA PRO A 67 9.93 20.37 16.68
C PRO A 67 10.63 20.89 15.43
N HIS A 68 9.92 21.69 14.64
CA HIS A 68 10.52 22.37 13.50
C HIS A 68 11.49 23.44 14.02
N VAL A 69 12.78 23.12 13.97
CA VAL A 69 13.85 24.08 14.27
C VAL A 69 14.25 24.72 12.94
N PRO A 70 13.98 26.02 12.72
CA PRO A 70 14.37 26.68 11.49
C PRO A 70 15.88 26.60 11.33
N ARG A 71 16.33 26.32 10.11
CA ARG A 71 17.77 26.23 9.84
C ARG A 71 18.37 27.64 9.79
N TYR A 72 19.64 27.78 10.12
CA TYR A 72 20.31 29.09 10.20
C TYR A 72 20.22 29.94 8.92
N TYR A 73 20.01 29.30 7.76
CA TYR A 73 19.86 29.97 6.47
C TYR A 73 18.43 30.48 6.18
N GLU A 74 17.45 30.15 7.03
CA GLU A 74 16.05 30.61 6.92
C GLU A 74 15.82 31.92 7.70
N LEU A 75 16.83 32.38 8.47
CA LEU A 75 16.78 33.57 9.32
C LEU A 75 17.26 34.86 8.63
N ARG A 76 17.23 34.91 7.29
CA ARG A 76 17.69 36.06 6.49
C ARG A 76 16.51 36.84 5.91
#